data_AF-A0A940R1E7-F1
#
_entry.id   AF-A0A940R1E7-F1
#
_cell.length_a   1.000
_cell.length_b   1.000
_cell.length_c   1.000
_cell.angle_alpha   90.00
_cell.angle_beta   90.00
_cell.angle_gamma   90.00
#
_symmetry.space_group_name_H-M   'P 1'
#
loop_
_entity.id
_entity.type
_entity.pdbx_description
1 polymer ?
#
loop_
_entity_poly.entity_id
_entity_poly.type
_entity_poly.pdbx_seq_one_letter_code
_entity_poly.pdbx_strand_id
1 'polypeptide(L)' 'MKKLLSLVIALTGVAAVSFSQITVIRPLCENRVNPVGLDNTTPRFSWQLSSPQRNIQQTAYEIVVEMISSGKKTTVYS' A
#
# COMPACT_ATOMS: atom_id res chain seq x y z
N MET A 1 30.86 28.87 17.23
CA MET A 1 30.52 28.27 15.92
C MET A 1 29.98 26.84 16.03
N LYS A 2 30.67 25.93 16.73
CA LYS A 2 30.24 24.51 16.90
C LYS A 2 28.83 24.34 17.51
N LYS A 3 28.52 25.12 18.56
CA LYS A 3 27.21 25.10 19.25
C LYS A 3 26.06 25.66 18.39
N LEU A 4 26.37 26.63 17.52
CA LEU A 4 25.40 27.19 16.57
C LEU A 4 25.11 26.18 15.45
N LEU A 5 26.15 25.47 14.97
CA LEU A 5 26.03 24.39 14.00
C LEU A 5 25.18 23.24 14.55
N SER A 6 25.41 22.82 15.80
CA SER A 6 24.59 21.80 16.47
C SER A 6 23.12 22.21 16.63
N LEU A 7 22.85 23.49 16.91
CA LEU A 7 21.49 24.00 17.05
C LEU A 7 20.75 24.03 15.70
N VAL A 8 21.44 24.38 14.61
CA VAL A 8 20.89 24.38 13.25
C VAL A 8 20.59 22.95 12.78
N ILE A 9 21.47 21.99 13.07
CA ILE A 9 21.27 20.56 12.74
C ILE A 9 20.08 19.99 13.53
N ALA A 10 19.95 20.33 14.82
CA ALA A 10 18.81 19.90 15.63
C ALA A 10 17.47 20.50 15.14
N LEU A 11 17.48 21.75 14.68
CA LEU A 11 16.28 22.45 14.21
C LEU A 11 15.81 21.98 12.82
N THR A 12 16.74 21.54 11.97
CA THR A 12 16.44 21.01 10.62
C THR A 12 16.12 19.51 10.62
N GLY A 13 16.63 18.74 11.59
CA GLY A 13 16.39 17.29 11.68
C GLY A 13 14.93 16.90 11.99
N VAL A 14 14.12 17.79 12.57
CA VAL A 14 12.73 17.50 12.96
C VAL A 14 11.73 17.62 11.79
N ALA A 15 12.08 18.34 10.73
CA ALA A 15 11.13 18.67 9.66
C ALA A 15 10.95 17.58 8.57
N ALA A 16 11.73 16.49 8.60
CA ALA A 16 11.88 15.61 7.43
C ALA A 16 11.15 14.26 7.47
N VAL A 17 10.38 13.95 8.51
CA VAL A 17 9.69 12.64 8.62
C VAL A 17 8.17 12.78 8.65
N SER A 18 7.58 13.01 7.48
CA SER A 18 6.13 12.88 7.28
C SER A 18 5.81 11.48 6.76
N PHE A 19 5.30 10.60 7.63
CA PHE A 19 4.77 9.31 7.21
C PHE A 19 3.34 9.52 6.69
N SER A 20 3.12 9.37 5.38
CA SER A 20 1.77 9.32 4.83
C SER A 20 1.13 7.99 5.20
N GLN A 21 0.13 8.02 6.10
CA GLN A 21 -0.62 6.84 6.52
C GLN A 21 -1.80 6.57 5.58
N ILE A 22 -1.50 6.17 4.35
CA ILE A 22 -2.53 5.68 3.42
C ILE A 22 -2.73 4.19 3.68
N THR A 23 -3.98 3.78 3.88
CA THR A 23 -4.36 2.39 4.09
C THR A 23 -5.28 1.92 2.97
N VAL A 24 -5.03 0.71 2.46
CA VAL A 24 -5.95 0.04 1.53
C VAL A 24 -7.09 -0.58 2.35
N ILE A 25 -8.34 -0.26 1.99
CA ILE A 25 -9.54 -0.77 2.63
C ILE A 25 -10.49 -1.37 1.59
N ARG A 26 -11.37 -2.28 2.05
CA ARG A 26 -12.40 -2.94 1.23
C ARG A 26 -11.85 -3.52 -0.09
N PRO A 27 -10.83 -4.38 -0.06
CA PRO A 27 -10.42 -5.10 -1.26
C PRO A 27 -11.55 -6.04 -1.71
N LEU A 28 -11.84 -6.02 -3.00
CA LEU A 28 -12.86 -6.84 -3.65
C LEU A 28 -12.25 -7.54 -4.86
N CYS A 29 -12.78 -8.72 -5.17
CA CYS A 29 -12.54 -9.44 -6.41
C CYS A 29 -13.89 -9.62 -7.10
N GLU A 30 -14.03 -9.18 -8.35
CA GLU A 30 -15.31 -9.22 -9.09
C GLU A 30 -16.46 -8.58 -8.28
N ASN A 31 -16.18 -7.44 -7.63
CA ASN A 31 -17.09 -6.70 -6.74
C ASN A 31 -17.61 -7.51 -5.53
N ARG A 32 -16.93 -8.58 -5.13
CA ARG A 32 -17.30 -9.42 -3.98
C ARG A 32 -16.14 -9.54 -2.99
N VAL A 33 -16.48 -9.73 -1.72
CA VAL A 33 -15.52 -10.04 -0.65
C VAL A 33 -15.25 -11.54 -0.68
N ASN A 34 -13.99 -11.93 -0.85
CA ASN A 34 -13.52 -13.33 -0.83
C ASN A 34 -14.41 -14.31 -1.63
N PRO A 35 -14.69 -14.03 -2.92
CA PRO A 35 -15.54 -14.91 -3.72
C PRO A 35 -14.91 -16.30 -3.89
N VAL A 36 -15.76 -17.32 -3.96
CA VAL A 36 -15.40 -18.70 -4.31
C VAL A 36 -16.15 -19.08 -5.59
N GLY A 37 -15.52 -19.84 -6.48
CA GLY A 37 -16.13 -20.27 -7.74
C GLY A 37 -16.21 -19.15 -8.78
N LEU A 38 -15.07 -18.54 -9.10
CA LEU A 38 -14.98 -17.57 -10.19
C LEU A 38 -14.74 -18.30 -11.52
N ASP A 39 -15.62 -18.08 -12.49
CA ASP A 39 -15.44 -18.60 -13.86
C ASP A 39 -14.53 -17.70 -14.72
N ASN A 40 -14.41 -16.42 -14.35
CA ASN A 40 -13.56 -15.46 -15.05
C ASN A 40 -12.07 -15.74 -14.75
N THR A 41 -11.31 -16.09 -15.78
CA THR A 41 -9.87 -16.37 -15.68
C THR A 41 -9.01 -15.12 -15.55
N THR A 42 -9.57 -13.93 -15.80
CA THR A 42 -8.91 -12.64 -15.59
C THR A 42 -9.73 -11.78 -14.62
N PRO A 43 -9.72 -12.11 -13.31
CA PRO A 43 -10.56 -11.43 -12.33
C PRO A 43 -10.13 -9.97 -12.14
N ARG A 44 -11.12 -9.11 -11.93
CA ARG A 44 -10.94 -7.68 -11.64
C ARG A 44 -10.81 -7.48 -10.14
N PHE A 45 -9.67 -6.93 -9.73
CA PHE A 45 -9.45 -6.48 -8.36
C PHE A 45 -9.81 -5.00 -8.22
N SER A 46 -10.42 -4.65 -7.10
CA SER A 46 -10.67 -3.26 -6.73
C SER A 46 -10.45 -3.06 -5.24
N TRP A 47 -10.09 -1.84 -4.86
CA TRP A 47 -9.86 -1.46 -3.47
C TRP A 47 -10.13 0.03 -3.32
N GLN A 48 -10.14 0.49 -2.08
CA GLN A 48 -10.28 1.91 -1.76
C GLN A 48 -9.10 2.36 -0.91
N LEU A 49 -8.68 3.62 -1.10
CA LEU A 49 -7.68 4.24 -0.26
C LEU A 49 -8.38 5.02 0.86
N SER A 50 -7.91 4.79 2.09
CA SER A 50 -8.28 5.57 3.27
C SER A 50 -7.09 6.44 3.68
N SER A 51 -7.32 7.73 3.85
CA SER A 51 -6.31 8.67 4.30
C SER A 51 -6.95 9.75 5.17
N PRO A 52 -6.26 10.23 6.22
CA PRO A 52 -6.71 11.40 6.97
C PRO A 52 -6.57 12.72 6.18
N GLN A 53 -5.89 12.70 5.04
CA GLN A 53 -5.62 13.88 4.21
C GLN A 53 -6.53 13.94 2.97
N ARG A 54 -6.72 15.14 2.41
CA ARG A 54 -7.47 15.37 1.17
C ARG A 54 -6.56 15.38 -0.06
N ASN A 55 -7.15 15.26 -1.24
CA ASN A 55 -6.46 15.35 -2.54
C ASN A 55 -5.36 14.30 -2.73
N ILE A 56 -5.63 13.08 -2.28
CA ILE A 56 -4.72 11.94 -2.43
C ILE A 56 -4.99 11.26 -3.76
N GLN A 57 -3.92 10.91 -4.47
CA GLN A 57 -3.99 10.19 -5.73
C GLN A 57 -3.08 8.97 -5.68
N GLN A 58 -3.59 7.83 -6.15
CA GLN A 58 -2.78 6.63 -6.38
C GLN A 58 -1.98 6.80 -7.68
N THR A 59 -0.66 6.72 -7.59
CA THR A 59 0.25 6.82 -8.75
C THR A 59 0.72 5.46 -9.26
N ALA A 60 0.78 4.47 -8.37
CA ALA A 60 1.17 3.10 -8.67
C ALA A 60 0.46 2.12 -7.73
N TYR A 61 0.48 0.84 -8.11
CA TYR A 61 0.01 -0.27 -7.29
C TYR A 61 0.86 -1.51 -7.57
N GLU A 62 0.83 -2.45 -6.62
CA GLU A 62 1.40 -3.78 -6.76
C GLU A 62 0.35 -4.77 -6.23
N ILE A 63 0.07 -5.82 -6.98
CA ILE A 63 -0.82 -6.90 -6.55
C ILE A 63 0.02 -8.17 -6.40
N VAL A 64 -0.01 -8.74 -5.20
CA VAL A 64 0.68 -9.99 -4.87
C VAL A 64 -0.35 -11.11 -4.80
N VAL A 65 -0.18 -12.13 -5.63
CA VAL A 65 -1.04 -13.32 -5.64
C VAL A 65 -0.22 -14.53 -5.22
N GLU A 66 -0.69 -15.27 -4.22
CA GLU A 66 -0.09 -16.53 -3.78
C GLU A 66 -0.95 -17.72 -4.20
N MET A 67 -0.37 -18.64 -4.97
CA MET A 67 -0.95 -19.97 -5.15
C MET A 67 -0.37 -20.90 -4.09
N ILE A 68 -1.24 -21.48 -3.27
CA ILE A 68 -0.87 -22.51 -2.31
C ILE A 68 -1.24 -23.87 -2.91
N SER A 69 -0.22 -24.61 -3.35
CA SER A 69 -0.38 -25.98 -3.85
C SER A 69 0.63 -26.87 -3.11
N SER A 70 0.13 -27.90 -2.43
CA SER A 70 0.92 -28.97 -1.79
C SER A 70 2.17 -28.51 -1.03
N GLY A 71 2.06 -27.44 -0.24
CA GLY A 71 3.15 -26.93 0.61
C GLY A 71 4.17 -26.01 -0.09
N LYS A 72 4.02 -25.73 -1.39
CA LYS A 72 4.88 -24.80 -2.13
C LYS A 72 4.14 -23.49 -2.39
N LYS A 73 4.71 -22.38 -1.93
CA LYS A 73 4.23 -21.03 -2.25
C LYS A 73 4.79 -20.57 -3.58
N THR A 74 3.92 -20.16 -4.49
CA THR A 74 4.32 -19.46 -5.73
C THR A 74 3.68 -18.09 -5.73
N THR A 75 4.51 -17.05 -5.79
CA THR A 75 4.10 -15.65 -5.82
C THR A 75 4.13 -15.15 -7.26
N VAL A 76 3.03 -14.55 -7.70
CA VAL A 76 2.91 -13.91 -9.02
C VAL A 76 2.66 -12.41 -8.81
N TYR A 77 3.33 -11.59 -9.61
CA TYR A 77 3.21 -10.14 -9.64
C TYR A 77 2.42 -9.70 -10.88
N SER A 78 1.53 -8.72 -10.72
CA SER A 78 0.85 -8.01 -11.80
C SER A 78 1.11 -6.52 -11.72
#